data_AF-A0A7C3SJP3-F1
#
_entry.id   AF-A0A7C3SJP3-F1
#
_cell.length_a   1.000
_cell.length_b   1.000
_cell.length_c   1.000
_cell.angle_alpha   90.00
_cell.angle_beta   90.00
_cell.angle_gamma   90.00
#
_symmetry.space_group_name_H-M   'P 1'
#
loop_
_entity.id
_entity.type
_entity.pdbx_description
1 polymer ?
#
loop_
_entity_poly.entity_id
_entity_poly.type
_entity_poly.pdbx_seq_one_letter_code
_entity_poly.pdbx_strand_id
1 'polypeptide(L)' 'MLKNINYNLVQTIAIISQSLYRYDTYIKDAAECPECQQMWADFREQREKELSRLLKELKAHVDTGKLTLG' A
#
# COMPACT_ATOMS: atom_id res chain seq x y z
N MET A 1 -2.39 6.35 -22.82
CA MET A 1 -3.14 6.21 -21.56
C MET A 1 -3.17 7.57 -20.88
N LEU A 2 -4.36 8.10 -20.62
CA LEU A 2 -4.54 9.32 -19.82
C LEU A 2 -4.00 9.04 -18.41
N LYS A 3 -2.77 9.49 -18.11
CA LYS A 3 -2.14 9.28 -16.80
C LYS A 3 -2.74 10.29 -15.83
N ASN A 4 -3.97 10.07 -15.39
CA ASN A 4 -4.50 10.84 -14.27
C ASN A 4 -3.70 10.42 -13.03
N ILE A 5 -2.81 11.32 -12.59
CA ILE A 5 -1.93 11.10 -11.42
C ILE A 5 -2.76 10.73 -10.20
N ASN A 6 -3.95 11.31 -10.04
CA ASN A 6 -4.87 11.01 -8.94
C ASN A 6 -5.45 9.60 -9.03
N TYR A 7 -5.83 9.17 -10.24
CA TYR A 7 -6.31 7.82 -10.47
C TYR A 7 -5.23 6.79 -10.12
N ASN A 8 -4.00 6.98 -10.61
CA ASN A 8 -2.89 6.08 -10.32
C ASN A 8 -2.59 6.02 -8.81
N LEU A 9 -2.64 7.16 -8.13
CA LEU A 9 -2.42 7.26 -6.69
C LEU A 9 -3.48 6.48 -5.91
N VAL A 10 -4.77 6.73 -6.18
CA VAL A 10 -5.88 6.04 -5.52
C VAL A 10 -5.89 4.54 -5.84
N GLN A 11 -5.65 4.16 -7.10
CA GLN A 11 -5.57 2.77 -7.51
C GLN A 11 -4.43 2.05 -6.78
N THR A 12 -3.26 2.68 -6.65
CA THR A 12 -2.12 2.10 -5.94
C THR A 12 -2.40 1.95 -4.44
N ILE A 13 -3.02 2.97 -3.82
CA ILE A 13 -3.46 2.90 -2.41
C ILE A 13 -4.40 1.72 -2.20
N ALA A 14 -5.37 1.51 -3.10
CA ALA A 14 -6.31 0.39 -3.01
C ALA A 14 -5.58 -0.97 -3.12
N ILE A 15 -4.67 -1.11 -4.08
CA ILE A 15 -3.87 -2.34 -4.27
C ILE A 15 -3.04 -2.66 -3.01
N ILE A 16 -2.33 -1.66 -2.46
CA ILE A 16 -1.49 -1.87 -1.27
C ILE A 16 -2.35 -2.16 -0.03
N SER A 17 -3.48 -1.47 0.13
CA SER A 17 -4.39 -1.74 1.26
C SER A 17 -4.94 -3.17 1.21
N GLN A 18 -5.27 -3.67 0.02
CA GLN A 18 -5.70 -5.05 -0.17
C GLN A 18 -4.57 -6.07 0.06
N SER A 19 -3.33 -5.74 -0.31
CA SER A 19 -2.19 -6.64 -0.09
C SER A 19 -1.84 -6.75 1.40
N LEU A 20 -1.91 -5.64 2.15
CA LEU A 20 -1.64 -5.61 3.59
C LEU A 20 -2.46 -6.61 4.39
N TYR A 21 -3.76 -6.75 4.08
CA TYR A 21 -4.65 -7.71 4.73
C TYR A 21 -4.16 -9.18 4.62
N ARG A 22 -3.41 -9.52 3.58
CA ARG A 22 -2.97 -10.91 3.34
C ARG A 22 -1.73 -11.30 4.13
N TYR A 23 -0.90 -10.33 4.54
CA TYR A 23 0.38 -10.64 5.20
C TYR A 23 0.18 -11.33 6.55
N ASP A 24 -0.89 -11.02 7.29
CA ASP A 24 -1.20 -11.73 8.53
C ASP A 24 -1.43 -13.23 8.29
N THR A 25 -2.06 -13.58 7.16
CA THR A 25 -2.23 -14.98 6.75
C THR A 25 -0.90 -15.58 6.31
N TYR A 26 -0.10 -14.87 5.50
CA TYR A 26 1.21 -15.39 5.04
C TYR A 26 2.19 -15.67 6.19
N ILE A 27 2.21 -14.81 7.21
CA ILE A 27 3.04 -15.01 8.41
C ILE A 27 2.57 -16.23 9.22
N LYS A 28 1.25 -16.45 9.30
CA LYS A 28 0.66 -17.63 9.96
C LYS A 28 0.95 -18.91 9.18
N ASP A 29 0.78 -18.89 7.87
CA ASP A 29 1.02 -20.06 6.99
C ASP A 29 2.50 -20.45 6.99
N ALA A 30 3.41 -19.51 7.26
CA ALA A 30 4.84 -19.73 7.40
C ALA A 30 5.27 -20.20 8.81
N ALA A 31 4.36 -20.70 9.66
CA ALA A 31 4.64 -21.04 11.05
C ALA A 31 5.86 -21.96 11.29
N GLU A 32 6.15 -22.85 10.34
CA GLU A 32 7.27 -23.79 10.42
C GLU A 32 8.59 -23.28 9.81
N CYS A 33 8.61 -22.03 9.31
CA CYS A 33 9.78 -21.40 8.69
C CYS A 33 10.01 -19.98 9.26
N PRO A 34 10.82 -19.82 10.32
CA PRO A 34 11.09 -18.51 10.94
C PRO A 34 11.65 -17.46 9.97
N GLU A 35 12.52 -17.87 9.04
CA GLU A 35 13.07 -16.99 8.00
C GLU A 35 11.96 -16.46 7.07
N CYS A 36 11.01 -17.32 6.71
CA CYS A 36 9.86 -16.94 5.90
C CYS A 36 8.93 -15.99 6.65
N GLN A 37 8.71 -16.21 7.95
CA GLN A 37 7.91 -15.30 8.79
C GLN A 37 8.53 -13.90 8.85
N GLN A 38 9.85 -13.83 9.07
CA GLN A 38 10.58 -12.57 9.10
C GLN A 38 10.49 -11.86 7.75
N MET A 39 10.73 -12.57 6.65
CA MET A 39 10.60 -12.02 5.29
C MET A 39 9.20 -11.43 5.04
N TRP A 40 8.13 -12.14 5.42
CA TRP A 40 6.76 -11.64 5.26
C TRP A 40 6.47 -10.44 6.17
N ALA A 41 7.01 -10.41 7.38
CA ALA A 41 6.91 -9.27 8.28
C ALA A 41 7.62 -8.03 7.71
N ASP A 42 8.82 -8.19 7.15
CA ASP A 42 9.57 -7.11 6.51
C ASP A 42 8.83 -6.54 5.30
N PHE A 43 8.26 -7.41 4.46
CA PHE A 43 7.45 -6.99 3.32
C PHE A 43 6.18 -6.25 3.75
N ARG A 44 5.53 -6.69 4.83
CA ARG A 44 4.38 -5.97 5.40
C ARG A 44 4.79 -4.57 5.84
N GLU A 45 5.88 -4.44 6.61
CA GLU A 45 6.38 -3.14 7.08
C GLU A 45 6.70 -2.20 5.91
N GLN A 46 7.32 -2.73 4.86
CA GLN A 46 7.59 -1.96 3.64
C GLN A 46 6.29 -1.46 2.99
N ARG A 47 5.25 -2.30 2.88
CA ARG A 47 3.96 -1.90 2.32
C ARG A 47 3.25 -0.85 3.17
N GLU A 48 3.36 -0.92 4.50
CA GLU A 48 2.82 0.09 5.41
C GLU A 48 3.52 1.46 5.19
N LYS A 49 4.84 1.45 5.01
CA LYS A 49 5.63 2.66 4.68
C LYS A 49 5.21 3.26 3.34
N GLU A 50 5.05 2.42 2.31
CA GLU A 50 4.57 2.84 0.99
C GLU A 50 3.16 3.44 1.07
N LEU A 51 2.23 2.77 1.76
CA LEU A 51 0.87 3.25 1.95
C LEU A 51 0.84 4.62 2.64
N SER A 52 1.60 4.77 3.72
CA SER A 52 1.71 6.04 4.46
C SER A 52 2.18 7.19 3.55
N ARG A 53 3.19 6.94 2.71
CA ARG A 53 3.69 7.92 1.74
C ARG A 53 2.63 8.30 0.71
N LEU A 54 1.89 7.33 0.17
CA LEU A 54 0.85 7.57 -0.83
C LEU A 54 -0.35 8.33 -0.24
N LEU A 55 -0.76 7.99 0.99
CA LEU A 55 -1.84 8.70 1.69
C LEU A 55 -1.46 10.15 1.99
N LYS A 56 -0.20 10.41 2.35
CA LYS A 56 0.31 11.77 2.53
C LYS A 56 0.22 12.59 1.24
N GLU A 57 0.59 12.00 0.10
CA GLU A 57 0.48 12.68 -1.20
C GLU A 57 -0.97 12.91 -1.60
N LEU A 58 -1.85 11.93 -1.37
CA LEU A 58 -3.28 12.06 -1.66
C LEU A 58 -3.90 13.20 -0.85
N LYS A 59 -3.55 13.27 0.44
CA LYS A 59 -3.95 14.39 1.30
C LYS A 59 -3.44 15.72 0.76
N ALA A 60 -2.19 15.81 0.32
CA ALA A 60 -1.66 17.03 -0.27
C ALA A 60 -2.42 17.44 -1.54
N HIS A 61 -2.82 16.48 -2.38
CA HIS A 61 -3.64 16.74 -3.56
C HIS A 61 -5.03 17.27 -3.21
N VAL A 62 -5.66 16.72 -2.16
CA VAL A 62 -6.94 17.21 -1.63
C VAL A 62 -6.79 18.63 -1.09
N ASP A 63 -5.82 18.85 -0.20
CA ASP A 63 -5.62 20.13 0.50
C ASP A 63 -5.26 21.27 -0.48
N THR A 64 -4.61 20.95 -1.60
CA THR A 64 -4.21 21.94 -2.63
C THR A 64 -5.17 22.05 -3.82
N GLY A 65 -6.32 21.35 -3.78
CA GLY A 65 -7.32 21.38 -4.86
C GLY A 65 -6.83 20.73 -6.17
N LYS A 66 -5.79 19.90 -6.11
CA LYS A 66 -5.22 19.16 -7.26
C LYS A 66 -5.88 17.80 -7.49
N LEU A 67 -6.78 17.38 -6.60
CA LEU A 67 -7.55 16.15 -6.77
C LEU A 67 -8.58 16.32 -7.88
N THR A 68 -8.35 15.66 -9.01
CA THR A 68 -9.26 15.57 -10.15
C THR A 68 -9.54 14.11 -10.45
N LEU A 69 -10.79 13.70 -10.29
CA LEU A 69 -11.29 12.38 -10.69
C LEU A 69 -12.00 12.58 -12.03
N GLY A 70 -11.20 12.72 -13.09
CA GLY A 70 -11.68 12.80 -14.47
C GLY A 70 -12.07 11.43 -15.01
#